data_AF-A0A965PK22-F1
#
_entry.id   AF-A0A965PK22-F1
#
_cell.length_a   1.000
_cell.length_b   1.000
_cell.length_c   1.000
_cell.angle_alpha   90.00
_cell.angle_beta   90.00
_cell.angle_gamma   90.00
#
_symmetry.space_group_name_H-M   'P 1'
#
loop_
_entity.id
_entity.type
_entity.pdbx_description
1 polymer ?
#
loop_
_entity_poly.entity_id
_entity_poly.type
_entity_poly.pdbx_seq_one_letter_code
_entity_poly.pdbx_strand_id
1 'polypeptide(L)'
;MALSQYVAINFLTKFDKKGLERATKELKGFDKVVATGAFRLKTFAKAGGIAAAAGLAIFTKNSIQAALAQERLDKQLQLTLKSIGQEFALPDVKNFIEDLQRATNVTEDQLVPSLQRLIAQTGDLQSSQYLLSKALDISAGTGQDLESVLNAINKAAIGQYTAIGKLGVGFTAAEAKAMGFVELMQNLDKYGGSAQAQTKTLAGQLTSFRISAGEATETLGQGLLTSVSLLATGSDQ
;
A
#
# COMPACT_ATOMS: atom_id res chain seq x y z
N MET A 1 -8.98 48.32 -4.75
CA MET A 1 -8.75 47.05 -4.01
C MET A 1 -10.03 46.70 -3.26
N ALA A 2 -10.87 45.80 -3.77
CA ALA A 2 -12.10 45.37 -3.10
C ALA A 2 -12.61 44.02 -3.65
N LEU A 3 -11.86 42.93 -3.46
CA LEU A 3 -12.24 41.59 -3.97
C LEU A 3 -12.05 40.42 -3.00
N SER A 4 -11.66 40.62 -1.73
CA SER A 4 -11.42 39.47 -0.81
C SER A 4 -12.55 39.12 0.16
N GLN A 5 -13.61 39.93 0.29
CA GLN A 5 -14.69 39.67 1.26
C GLN A 5 -15.87 38.83 0.75
N TYR A 6 -16.04 38.67 -0.57
CA TYR A 6 -17.20 37.95 -1.15
C TYR A 6 -17.03 36.43 -1.23
N VAL A 7 -15.80 35.91 -1.13
CA VAL A 7 -15.53 34.46 -1.26
C VAL A 7 -15.77 33.72 0.07
N ALA A 8 -15.53 34.37 1.21
CA ALA A 8 -15.73 33.75 2.52
C ALA A 8 -17.21 33.61 2.92
N ILE A 9 -18.09 34.51 2.45
CA ILE A 9 -19.52 34.50 2.83
C ILE A 9 -20.31 33.41 2.07
N ASN A 10 -19.84 32.99 0.89
CA ASN A 10 -20.48 31.95 0.08
C ASN A 10 -20.18 30.51 0.53
N PHE A 11 -19.13 30.30 1.34
CA PHE A 11 -18.80 28.96 1.86
C PHE A 11 -19.60 28.61 3.12
N LEU A 12 -19.97 29.60 3.94
CA LEU A 12 -20.67 29.40 5.22
C LEU A 12 -22.20 29.34 5.11
N THR A 13 -22.79 29.78 4.00
CA THR A 13 -24.26 29.84 3.81
C THR A 13 -24.86 28.67 3.02
N LYS A 14 -24.03 27.78 2.46
CA LYS A 14 -24.46 26.52 1.80
C LYS A 14 -24.19 25.27 2.63
N PHE A 15 -24.14 25.39 3.96
CA PHE A 15 -24.22 24.21 4.82
C PHE A 15 -25.69 23.77 4.91
N ASP A 16 -26.16 23.12 3.83
CA ASP A 16 -27.50 22.57 3.73
C ASP A 16 -27.64 21.36 4.67
N LYS A 17 -28.23 21.60 5.85
CA LYS A 17 -28.56 20.54 6.83
C LYS A 17 -29.39 19.42 6.20
N LYS A 18 -30.20 19.69 5.15
CA LYS A 18 -30.94 18.64 4.44
C LYS A 18 -30.04 17.81 3.53
N GLY A 19 -28.98 18.39 2.98
CA GLY A 19 -27.93 17.67 2.27
C GLY A 19 -27.16 16.73 3.19
N LEU A 20 -26.84 17.18 4.42
CA LEU A 20 -26.18 16.36 5.43
C LEU A 20 -27.11 15.24 5.96
N GLU A 21 -28.39 15.52 6.22
CA GLU A 21 -29.37 14.50 6.63
C GLU A 21 -29.67 13.47 5.54
N ARG A 22 -29.68 13.88 4.26
CA ARG A 22 -29.78 12.95 3.12
C ARG A 22 -28.52 12.12 2.97
N ALA A 23 -27.34 12.72 3.05
CA ALA A 23 -26.07 11.99 3.07
C ALA A 23 -26.03 10.98 4.23
N THR A 24 -26.50 11.35 5.42
CA THR A 24 -26.56 10.44 6.58
C THR A 24 -27.57 9.29 6.37
N LYS A 25 -28.67 9.54 5.66
CA LYS A 25 -29.63 8.49 5.25
C LYS A 25 -29.08 7.56 4.16
N GLU A 26 -28.33 8.10 3.20
CA GLU A 26 -27.68 7.33 2.14
C GLU A 26 -26.49 6.52 2.66
N LEU A 27 -25.75 7.05 3.63
CA LEU A 27 -24.70 6.33 4.36
C LEU A 27 -25.26 5.17 5.19
N LYS A 28 -26.48 5.29 5.76
CA LYS A 28 -27.17 4.13 6.39
C LYS A 28 -27.59 3.04 5.39
N GLY A 29 -27.70 3.37 4.10
CA GLY A 29 -27.92 2.41 3.02
C GLY A 29 -26.63 1.89 2.40
N PHE A 30 -25.50 2.57 2.64
CA PHE A 30 -24.18 2.20 2.16
C PHE A 30 -23.74 0.85 2.73
N ASP A 31 -24.02 0.57 4.00
CA ASP A 31 -23.78 -0.75 4.62
C ASP A 31 -24.48 -1.89 3.85
N LYS A 32 -25.69 -1.66 3.33
CA LYS A 32 -26.39 -2.65 2.49
C LYS A 32 -25.81 -2.73 1.08
N VAL A 33 -25.36 -1.63 0.50
CA VAL A 33 -24.79 -1.61 -0.87
C VAL A 33 -23.41 -2.27 -0.89
N VAL A 34 -22.60 -2.05 0.14
CA VAL A 34 -21.32 -2.74 0.38
C VAL A 34 -21.55 -4.23 0.67
N ALA A 35 -22.56 -4.58 1.48
CA ALA A 35 -22.88 -5.98 1.79
C ALA A 35 -23.48 -6.80 0.63
N THR A 36 -23.95 -6.18 -0.47
CA THR A 36 -24.61 -6.89 -1.57
C THR A 36 -23.81 -6.89 -2.89
N GLY A 37 -22.60 -6.33 -2.93
CA GLY A 37 -21.71 -6.36 -4.11
C GLY A 37 -22.20 -5.63 -5.38
N ALA A 38 -23.47 -5.21 -5.43
CA ALA A 38 -24.08 -4.55 -6.57
C ALA A 38 -24.13 -3.03 -6.36
N PHE A 39 -23.10 -2.32 -6.81
CA PHE A 39 -23.05 -0.87 -6.86
C PHE A 39 -24.14 -0.35 -7.84
N ARG A 40 -25.36 -0.09 -7.33
CA ARG A 40 -26.44 0.48 -8.15
C ARG A 40 -26.22 1.98 -8.35
N LEU A 41 -25.41 2.31 -9.36
CA LEU A 41 -25.09 3.65 -9.87
C LEU A 41 -26.33 4.57 -10.05
N LYS A 42 -27.50 3.97 -10.31
CA LYS A 42 -28.78 4.67 -10.52
C LYS A 42 -29.34 5.34 -9.26
N THR A 43 -28.96 4.89 -8.05
CA THR A 43 -29.47 5.45 -6.80
C THR A 43 -28.73 6.74 -6.43
N PHE A 44 -27.41 6.79 -6.64
CA PHE A 44 -26.59 7.99 -6.37
C PHE A 44 -26.80 9.11 -7.39
N ALA A 45 -27.07 8.76 -8.66
CA ALA A 45 -27.37 9.74 -9.71
C ALA A 45 -28.66 10.56 -9.46
N LYS A 46 -29.57 10.08 -8.60
CA LYS A 46 -30.86 10.74 -8.33
C LYS A 46 -30.82 11.74 -7.17
N ALA A 47 -29.79 11.74 -6.33
CA ALA A 47 -29.80 12.47 -5.06
C ALA A 47 -28.87 13.70 -4.98
N GLY A 48 -27.83 13.78 -5.81
CA GLY A 48 -26.92 14.92 -5.86
C GLY A 48 -26.70 15.36 -7.30
N GLY A 49 -26.77 16.67 -7.58
CA GLY A 49 -26.63 17.22 -8.94
C GLY A 49 -25.27 16.93 -9.62
N ILE A 50 -24.98 17.64 -10.71
CA ILE A 50 -23.83 17.41 -11.62
C ILE A 50 -22.49 17.19 -10.88
N ALA A 51 -22.25 17.87 -9.76
CA ALA A 51 -21.04 17.71 -8.94
C ALA A 51 -20.91 16.33 -8.27
N ALA A 52 -22.03 15.76 -7.78
CA ALA A 52 -22.03 14.41 -7.19
C ALA A 52 -21.86 13.33 -8.27
N ALA A 53 -22.44 13.53 -9.46
CA ALA A 53 -22.23 12.64 -10.60
C ALA A 53 -20.77 12.67 -11.11
N ALA A 54 -20.14 13.85 -11.19
CA ALA A 54 -18.73 13.97 -11.55
C ALA A 54 -17.80 13.35 -10.50
N GLY A 55 -18.06 13.57 -9.22
CA GLY A 55 -17.31 12.96 -8.11
C GLY A 55 -17.41 11.43 -8.12
N LEU A 56 -18.61 10.88 -8.35
CA LEU A 56 -18.85 9.44 -8.48
C LEU A 56 -18.11 8.84 -9.69
N ALA A 57 -18.12 9.53 -10.83
CA ALA A 57 -17.44 9.07 -12.04
C ALA A 57 -15.90 9.05 -11.88
N ILE A 58 -15.33 10.10 -11.28
CA ILE A 58 -13.89 10.16 -10.97
C ILE A 58 -13.52 9.06 -9.96
N PHE A 59 -14.31 8.91 -8.90
CA PHE A 59 -14.09 7.88 -7.89
C PHE A 59 -14.15 6.46 -8.47
N THR A 60 -15.14 6.17 -9.32
CA THR A 60 -15.28 4.89 -10.03
C THR A 60 -14.05 4.62 -10.92
N LYS A 61 -13.61 5.62 -11.68
CA LYS A 61 -12.42 5.50 -12.54
C LYS A 61 -11.16 5.22 -11.72
N ASN A 62 -10.95 5.95 -10.62
CA ASN A 62 -9.81 5.76 -9.74
C ASN A 62 -9.84 4.38 -9.06
N SER A 63 -11.02 3.91 -8.66
CA SER A 63 -11.22 2.59 -8.05
C SER A 63 -10.83 1.47 -9.02
N ILE A 64 -11.30 1.53 -10.27
CA ILE A 64 -10.93 0.57 -11.31
C ILE A 64 -9.42 0.59 -11.58
N GLN A 65 -8.81 1.78 -11.65
CA GLN A 65 -7.37 1.90 -11.86
C GLN A 65 -6.57 1.29 -10.70
N ALA A 66 -6.98 1.54 -9.46
CA ALA A 66 -6.36 0.96 -8.27
C ALA A 66 -6.48 -0.58 -8.29
N ALA A 67 -7.67 -1.12 -8.56
CA ALA A 67 -7.87 -2.56 -8.66
C ALA A 67 -7.03 -3.23 -9.77
N LEU A 68 -6.87 -2.55 -10.92
CA LEU A 68 -5.97 -3.02 -11.99
C LEU A 68 -4.49 -2.90 -11.62
N ALA A 69 -4.11 -1.98 -10.74
CA ALA A 69 -2.74 -1.91 -10.21
C ALA A 69 -2.50 -3.10 -9.28
N GLN A 70 -3.44 -3.39 -8.37
CA GLN A 70 -3.34 -4.55 -7.48
C GLN A 70 -3.25 -5.86 -8.25
N GLU A 71 -4.12 -6.06 -9.25
CA GLU A 71 -4.09 -7.29 -10.04
C GLU A 71 -2.71 -7.51 -10.69
N ARG A 72 -2.02 -6.43 -11.09
CA ARG A 72 -0.64 -6.53 -11.60
C ARG A 72 0.34 -6.96 -10.51
N LEU A 73 0.27 -6.38 -9.31
CA LEU A 73 1.15 -6.75 -8.19
C LEU A 73 0.95 -8.23 -7.82
N ASP A 74 -0.30 -8.68 -7.70
CA ASP A 74 -0.65 -10.07 -7.42
C ASP A 74 -0.10 -11.01 -8.49
N LYS A 75 -0.24 -10.66 -9.77
CA LYS A 75 0.30 -11.46 -10.89
C LYS A 75 1.82 -11.51 -10.89
N GLN A 76 2.50 -10.40 -10.63
CA GLN A 76 3.95 -10.39 -10.53
C GLN A 76 4.43 -11.27 -9.37
N LEU A 77 3.79 -11.16 -8.20
CA LEU A 77 4.11 -11.98 -7.04
C LEU A 77 3.87 -13.48 -7.33
N GLN A 78 2.75 -13.83 -7.97
CA GLN A 78 2.46 -15.19 -8.42
C GLN A 78 3.57 -15.73 -9.32
N LEU A 79 4.02 -14.94 -10.31
CA LEU A 79 5.10 -15.34 -11.23
C LEU A 79 6.44 -15.52 -10.52
N THR A 80 6.77 -14.64 -9.58
CA THR A 80 7.99 -14.77 -8.78
C THR A 80 7.95 -16.01 -7.89
N LEU A 81 6.84 -16.26 -7.21
CA LEU A 81 6.69 -17.47 -6.38
C LEU A 81 6.72 -18.74 -7.22
N LYS A 82 6.11 -18.70 -8.41
CA LYS A 82 6.21 -19.80 -9.38
C LYS A 82 7.65 -20.08 -9.81
N SER A 83 8.49 -19.04 -9.96
CA SER A 83 9.91 -19.20 -10.34
C SER A 83 10.73 -19.98 -9.32
N ILE A 84 10.34 -19.96 -8.04
CA ILE A 84 10.98 -20.71 -6.94
C ILE A 84 10.16 -21.95 -6.53
N GLY A 85 9.13 -22.33 -7.31
CA GLY A 85 8.30 -23.50 -7.03
C GLY A 85 7.34 -23.36 -5.83
N GLN A 86 7.08 -22.13 -5.37
CA GLN A 86 6.25 -21.82 -4.19
C GLN A 86 4.97 -21.06 -4.54
N GLU A 87 4.39 -21.30 -5.72
CA GLU A 87 3.14 -20.64 -6.16
C GLU A 87 1.99 -20.80 -5.14
N PHE A 88 1.95 -21.93 -4.42
CA PHE A 88 0.97 -22.21 -3.37
C PHE A 88 1.06 -21.25 -2.17
N ALA A 89 2.20 -20.60 -1.95
CA ALA A 89 2.42 -19.67 -0.84
C ALA A 89 1.84 -18.27 -1.11
N LEU A 90 1.27 -18.02 -2.31
CA LEU A 90 0.75 -16.70 -2.68
C LEU A 90 -0.19 -16.09 -1.62
N PRO A 91 -1.19 -16.82 -1.06
CA PRO A 91 -2.05 -16.26 -0.02
C PRO A 91 -1.28 -15.83 1.24
N ASP A 92 -0.32 -16.65 1.69
CA ASP A 92 0.48 -16.37 2.88
C ASP A 92 1.40 -15.17 2.66
N VAL A 93 1.96 -15.04 1.44
CA VAL A 93 2.82 -13.90 1.09
C VAL A 93 2.01 -12.61 0.98
N LYS A 94 0.78 -12.67 0.46
CA LYS A 94 -0.13 -11.51 0.46
C LYS A 94 -0.43 -11.05 1.89
N ASN A 95 -0.80 -11.98 2.78
CA ASN A 95 -1.03 -11.67 4.19
C ASN A 95 0.21 -11.03 4.84
N PHE A 96 1.41 -11.55 4.53
CA PHE A 96 2.66 -10.99 5.01
C PHE A 96 2.91 -9.55 4.49
N ILE A 97 2.64 -9.28 3.21
CA ILE A 97 2.74 -7.93 2.62
C ILE A 97 1.74 -6.98 3.31
N GLU A 98 0.48 -7.39 3.48
CA GLU A 98 -0.56 -6.60 4.14
C GLU A 98 -0.21 -6.31 5.62
N ASP A 99 0.35 -7.29 6.32
CA ASP A 99 0.83 -7.14 7.70
C ASP A 99 2.01 -6.14 7.76
N LEU A 100 2.97 -6.24 6.84
CA LEU A 100 4.06 -5.29 6.74
C LEU A 100 3.57 -3.88 6.41
N GLN A 101 2.63 -3.73 5.48
CA GLN A 101 2.05 -2.43 5.12
C GLN A 101 1.42 -1.77 6.33
N ARG A 102 0.61 -2.49 7.10
CA ARG A 102 0.02 -2.00 8.35
C ARG A 102 1.06 -1.72 9.42
N ALA A 103 2.09 -2.55 9.53
CA ALA A 103 3.13 -2.41 10.54
C ALA A 103 4.12 -1.28 10.23
N THR A 104 4.31 -0.90 8.96
CA THR A 104 5.41 -0.01 8.53
C THR A 104 4.97 1.23 7.75
N ASN A 105 3.69 1.31 7.34
CA ASN A 105 3.18 2.32 6.41
C ASN A 105 3.93 2.38 5.06
N VAL A 106 4.47 1.26 4.60
CA VAL A 106 5.08 1.11 3.27
C VAL A 106 4.08 0.40 2.38
N THR A 107 3.80 0.95 1.19
CA THR A 107 2.73 0.44 0.34
C THR A 107 3.09 -0.88 -0.34
N GLU A 108 2.09 -1.69 -0.73
CA GLU A 108 2.31 -2.91 -1.52
C GLU A 108 3.08 -2.63 -2.82
N ASP A 109 2.83 -1.47 -3.46
CA ASP A 109 3.58 -0.99 -4.63
C ASP A 109 5.10 -0.90 -4.39
N GLN A 110 5.53 -0.75 -3.14
CA GLN A 110 6.94 -0.75 -2.75
C GLN A 110 7.38 -2.10 -2.19
N LEU A 111 6.54 -2.74 -1.38
CA LEU A 111 6.85 -4.02 -0.73
C LEU A 111 6.96 -5.17 -1.72
N VAL A 112 6.03 -5.27 -2.69
CA VAL A 112 5.98 -6.36 -3.66
C VAL A 112 7.21 -6.37 -4.56
N PRO A 113 7.61 -5.26 -5.23
CA PRO A 113 8.84 -5.25 -6.02
C PRO A 113 10.10 -5.48 -5.19
N SER A 114 10.12 -4.98 -3.95
CA SER A 114 11.25 -5.20 -3.02
C SER A 114 11.41 -6.67 -2.66
N LEU A 115 10.30 -7.34 -2.31
CA LEU A 115 10.29 -8.77 -2.02
C LEU A 115 10.70 -9.59 -3.24
N GLN A 116 10.18 -9.25 -4.42
CA GLN A 116 10.52 -9.96 -5.65
C GLN A 116 12.00 -9.89 -5.97
N ARG A 117 12.60 -8.70 -5.80
CA ARG A 117 14.03 -8.50 -5.99
C ARG A 117 14.85 -9.34 -5.02
N LEU A 118 14.43 -9.43 -3.76
CA LEU A 118 15.09 -10.27 -2.76
C LEU A 118 14.94 -11.76 -3.09
N ILE A 119 13.76 -12.20 -3.55
CA ILE A 119 13.53 -13.59 -3.97
C ILE A 119 14.43 -13.93 -5.17
N ALA A 120 14.51 -13.05 -6.17
CA ALA A 120 15.39 -13.25 -7.31
C ALA A 120 16.87 -13.36 -6.92
N GLN A 121 17.29 -12.66 -5.86
CA GLN A 121 18.66 -12.68 -5.37
C GLN A 121 18.97 -13.90 -4.49
N THR A 122 18.03 -14.31 -3.64
CA THR A 122 18.24 -15.36 -2.64
C THR A 122 17.79 -16.74 -3.10
N GLY A 123 16.83 -16.80 -4.04
CA GLY A 123 16.13 -18.03 -4.41
C GLY A 123 15.22 -18.59 -3.32
N ASP A 124 15.04 -17.88 -2.19
CA ASP A 124 14.33 -18.37 -1.01
C ASP A 124 13.37 -17.32 -0.44
N LEU A 125 12.11 -17.73 -0.27
CA LEU A 125 11.06 -16.84 0.22
C LEU A 125 11.29 -16.42 1.66
N GLN A 126 11.66 -17.35 2.55
CA GLN A 126 11.81 -17.04 3.98
C GLN A 126 12.95 -16.04 4.22
N SER A 127 14.09 -16.28 3.60
CA SER A 127 15.24 -15.36 3.61
C SER A 127 14.85 -14.00 3.06
N SER A 128 14.06 -13.96 1.98
CA SER A 128 13.60 -12.70 1.38
C SER A 128 12.66 -11.91 2.28
N GLN A 129 11.71 -12.58 2.94
CA GLN A 129 10.79 -11.96 3.90
C GLN A 129 11.55 -11.41 5.11
N TYR A 130 12.53 -12.18 5.61
CA TYR A 130 13.43 -11.74 6.67
C TYR A 130 14.21 -10.48 6.26
N LEU A 131 14.87 -10.51 5.10
CA LEU A 131 15.66 -9.37 4.62
C LEU A 131 14.81 -8.14 4.34
N LEU A 132 13.59 -8.30 3.82
CA LEU A 132 12.66 -7.19 3.62
C LEU A 132 12.28 -6.54 4.95
N SER A 133 11.93 -7.34 5.95
CA SER A 133 11.60 -6.84 7.29
C SER A 133 12.77 -6.07 7.91
N LYS A 134 13.99 -6.60 7.79
CA LYS A 134 15.21 -5.89 8.23
C LYS A 134 15.41 -4.60 7.45
N ALA A 135 15.23 -4.61 6.13
CA ALA A 135 15.42 -3.42 5.30
C ALA A 135 14.48 -2.27 5.71
N LEU A 136 13.21 -2.59 6.02
CA LEU A 136 12.22 -1.62 6.49
C LEU A 136 12.64 -1.01 7.83
N ASP A 137 13.04 -1.84 8.79
CA ASP A 137 13.50 -1.40 10.10
C ASP A 137 14.79 -0.56 10.02
N ILE A 138 15.77 -1.00 9.24
CA ILE A 138 17.02 -0.25 9.01
C ILE A 138 16.71 1.09 8.32
N SER A 139 15.85 1.10 7.30
CA SER A 139 15.44 2.34 6.62
C SER A 139 14.82 3.33 7.60
N ALA A 140 13.84 2.88 8.39
CA ALA A 140 13.20 3.72 9.40
C ALA A 140 14.16 4.19 10.50
N GLY A 141 15.07 3.32 10.93
CA GLY A 141 16.02 3.61 12.02
C GLY A 141 17.22 4.45 11.63
N THR A 142 17.65 4.40 10.37
CA THR A 142 18.77 5.19 9.84
C THR A 142 18.31 6.46 9.11
N GLY A 143 17.03 6.54 8.74
CA GLY A 143 16.49 7.60 7.89
C GLY A 143 16.89 7.49 6.41
N GLN A 144 17.54 6.39 6.01
CA GLN A 144 17.85 6.10 4.62
C GLN A 144 16.62 5.57 3.90
N ASP A 145 16.50 5.82 2.60
CA ASP A 145 15.41 5.27 1.82
C ASP A 145 15.51 3.74 1.67
N LEU A 146 14.36 3.07 1.59
CA LEU A 146 14.27 1.61 1.50
C LEU A 146 15.08 1.04 0.33
N GLU A 147 15.10 1.73 -0.81
CA GLU A 147 15.82 1.26 -2.00
C GLU A 147 17.33 1.27 -1.77
N SER A 148 17.88 2.32 -1.16
CA SER A 148 19.29 2.41 -0.76
C SER A 148 19.67 1.30 0.22
N VAL A 149 18.82 1.00 1.20
CA VAL A 149 19.04 -0.08 2.17
C VAL A 149 19.01 -1.45 1.49
N LEU A 150 18.01 -1.73 0.64
CA LEU A 150 17.91 -2.97 -0.13
C LEU A 150 19.11 -3.15 -1.07
N ASN A 151 19.55 -2.08 -1.73
CA ASN A 151 20.75 -2.06 -2.57
C ASN A 151 21.99 -2.43 -1.75
N ALA A 152 22.11 -1.92 -0.53
CA ALA A 152 23.23 -2.23 0.35
C ALA A 152 23.19 -3.67 0.86
N ILE A 153 22.02 -4.19 1.24
CA ILE A 153 21.83 -5.58 1.66
C ILE A 153 22.18 -6.55 0.53
N ASN A 154 21.66 -6.31 -0.68
CA ASN A 154 21.94 -7.16 -1.85
C ASN A 154 23.44 -7.19 -2.19
N LYS A 155 24.12 -6.03 -2.10
CA LYS A 155 25.58 -5.96 -2.29
C LYS A 155 26.34 -6.68 -1.18
N ALA A 156 25.92 -6.53 0.07
CA ALA A 156 26.55 -7.21 1.20
C ALA A 156 26.43 -8.74 1.09
N ALA A 157 25.29 -9.25 0.60
CA ALA A 157 25.07 -10.68 0.38
C ALA A 157 26.08 -11.31 -0.60
N ILE A 158 26.64 -10.52 -1.53
CA ILE A 158 27.68 -10.96 -2.47
C ILE A 158 29.10 -10.48 -2.07
N GLY A 159 29.28 -10.09 -0.80
CA GLY A 159 30.58 -9.70 -0.24
C GLY A 159 31.01 -8.26 -0.49
N GLN A 160 30.11 -7.40 -1.00
CA GLN A 160 30.38 -5.98 -1.26
C GLN A 160 29.77 -5.09 -0.16
N TYR A 161 30.58 -4.73 0.83
CA TYR A 161 30.13 -4.00 2.03
C TYR A 161 30.24 -2.47 1.95
N THR A 162 30.73 -1.91 0.83
CA THR A 162 30.91 -0.46 0.67
C THR A 162 29.61 0.32 0.85
N ALA A 163 28.47 -0.23 0.41
CA ALA A 163 27.18 0.40 0.55
C ALA A 163 26.67 0.41 2.00
N ILE A 164 26.99 -0.63 2.79
CA ILE A 164 26.62 -0.71 4.21
C ILE A 164 27.28 0.42 5.00
N GLY A 165 28.57 0.68 4.76
CA GLY A 165 29.28 1.77 5.43
C GLY A 165 28.71 3.16 5.15
N LYS A 166 27.91 3.33 4.09
CA LYS A 166 27.26 4.60 3.73
C LYS A 166 25.89 4.80 4.41
N LEU A 167 25.30 3.74 4.97
CA LEU A 167 23.98 3.81 5.60
C LEU A 167 23.99 4.50 6.97
N GLY A 168 25.15 4.82 7.52
CA GLY A 168 25.25 5.39 8.88
C GLY A 168 24.88 4.38 9.97
N VAL A 169 24.99 3.08 9.69
CA VAL A 169 24.63 2.00 10.63
C VAL A 169 25.62 1.79 11.77
N GLY A 170 26.62 2.67 11.91
CA GLY A 170 27.65 2.58 12.94
C GLY A 170 28.77 1.57 12.65
N PHE A 171 28.90 1.12 11.40
CA PHE A 171 29.98 0.25 10.94
C PHE A 171 30.59 0.80 9.66
N THR A 172 31.91 0.72 9.54
CA THR A 172 32.62 0.93 8.27
C THR A 172 32.45 -0.28 7.35
N ALA A 173 32.78 -0.10 6.07
CA ALA A 173 32.78 -1.21 5.11
C ALA A 173 33.78 -2.32 5.48
N ALA A 174 34.89 -1.98 6.13
CA ALA A 174 35.91 -2.93 6.56
C ALA A 174 35.43 -3.77 7.74
N GLU A 175 34.82 -3.14 8.74
CA GLU A 175 34.21 -3.83 9.89
C GLU A 175 33.06 -4.74 9.44
N ALA A 176 32.18 -4.24 8.58
CA ALA A 176 31.09 -5.04 8.01
C ALA A 176 31.60 -6.26 7.22
N LYS A 177 32.71 -6.10 6.49
CA LYS A 177 33.36 -7.21 5.78
C LYS A 177 33.99 -8.22 6.74
N ALA A 178 34.56 -7.76 7.85
CA ALA A 178 35.18 -8.63 8.85
C ALA A 178 34.15 -9.49 9.59
N MET A 179 32.97 -8.94 9.92
CA MET A 179 31.84 -9.69 10.49
C MET A 179 31.22 -10.68 9.49
N GLY A 180 31.16 -10.29 8.22
CA GLY A 180 30.44 -11.06 7.20
C GLY A 180 28.92 -10.86 7.27
N PHE A 181 28.21 -11.40 6.27
CA PHE A 181 26.81 -11.02 6.02
C PHE A 181 25.86 -11.42 7.15
N VAL A 182 25.97 -12.65 7.66
CA VAL A 182 25.05 -13.17 8.68
C VAL A 182 25.17 -12.37 9.98
N GLU A 183 26.39 -12.21 10.49
CA GLU A 183 26.65 -11.45 11.71
C GLU A 183 26.34 -9.96 11.52
N LEU A 184 26.59 -9.40 10.34
CA LEU A 184 26.16 -8.04 10.01
C LEU A 184 24.64 -7.89 10.12
N MET A 185 23.85 -8.80 9.53
CA MET A 185 22.38 -8.72 9.61
C MET A 185 21.90 -8.82 11.06
N GLN A 186 22.50 -9.69 11.88
CA GLN A 186 22.21 -9.79 13.32
C GLN A 186 22.54 -8.50 14.07
N ASN A 187 23.68 -7.86 13.77
CA ASN A 187 24.04 -6.58 14.40
C ASN A 187 23.10 -5.44 14.01
N LEU A 188 22.44 -5.54 12.85
CA LEU A 188 21.43 -4.57 12.41
C LEU A 188 20.06 -4.80 13.07
N ASP A 189 19.87 -5.87 13.85
CA ASP A 189 18.66 -6.12 14.65
C ASP A 189 18.40 -5.04 15.69
N LYS A 190 19.42 -4.22 16.02
CA LYS A 190 19.26 -3.03 16.85
C LYS A 190 18.26 -2.01 16.29
N TYR A 191 17.98 -2.06 14.99
CA TYR A 191 16.96 -1.24 14.35
C TYR A 191 15.56 -1.87 14.38
N GLY A 192 15.43 -3.10 14.89
CA GLY A 192 14.17 -3.84 14.96
C GLY A 192 13.04 -3.03 15.57
N GLY A 193 11.89 -3.00 14.89
CA GLY A 193 10.70 -2.26 15.32
C GLY A 193 10.75 -0.75 15.05
N SER A 194 11.81 -0.23 14.44
CA SER A 194 11.89 1.20 14.07
C SER A 194 10.81 1.58 13.06
N ALA A 195 10.49 0.70 12.10
CA ALA A 195 9.44 0.95 11.13
C ALA A 195 8.07 1.04 11.83
N GLN A 196 7.79 0.13 12.76
CA GLN A 196 6.56 0.17 13.56
C GLN A 196 6.51 1.36 14.53
N ALA A 197 7.64 1.81 15.05
CA ALA A 197 7.66 3.01 15.88
C ALA A 197 7.28 4.26 15.07
N GLN A 198 7.72 4.37 13.80
CA GLN A 198 7.37 5.49 12.93
C GLN A 198 5.87 5.58 12.65
N THR A 199 5.16 4.44 12.53
CA THR A 199 3.71 4.45 12.26
C THR A 199 2.89 5.06 13.40
N LYS A 200 3.42 5.01 14.63
CA LYS A 200 2.75 5.56 15.83
C LYS A 200 2.84 7.08 15.94
N THR A 201 3.71 7.73 15.18
CA THR A 201 3.82 9.20 15.14
C THR A 201 2.59 9.83 14.48
N LEU A 202 2.33 11.12 14.71
CA LEU A 202 1.21 11.81 14.05
C LEU A 202 1.32 11.77 12.52
N ALA A 203 2.53 11.97 11.98
CA ALA A 203 2.79 11.85 10.55
C ALA A 203 2.54 10.42 10.06
N GLY A 204 3.01 9.42 10.83
CA GLY A 204 2.77 8.01 10.57
C GLY A 204 1.29 7.64 10.54
N GLN A 205 0.51 8.07 11.52
CA GLN A 205 -0.94 7.83 11.57
C GLN A 205 -1.66 8.44 10.37
N LEU A 206 -1.25 9.64 9.94
CA LEU A 206 -1.80 10.27 8.75
C LEU A 206 -1.42 9.52 7.47
N THR A 207 -0.20 8.99 7.37
CA THR A 207 0.20 8.11 6.26
C THR A 207 -0.61 6.82 6.27
N SER A 208 -0.77 6.18 7.43
CA SER A 208 -1.60 4.98 7.60
C SER A 208 -3.04 5.20 7.12
N PHE A 209 -3.63 6.36 7.47
CA PHE A 209 -4.95 6.76 6.98
C PHE A 209 -5.01 6.90 5.46
N ARG A 210 -3.97 7.47 4.82
CA ARG A 210 -3.93 7.60 3.36
C ARG A 210 -3.83 6.25 2.67
N ILE A 211 -3.02 5.34 3.21
CA ILE A 211 -2.85 3.99 2.69
C ILE A 211 -4.17 3.23 2.77
N SER A 212 -4.80 3.22 3.95
CA SER A 212 -6.10 2.56 4.15
C SER A 212 -7.24 3.17 3.31
N ALA A 213 -7.22 4.48 3.03
CA ALA A 213 -8.15 5.08 2.07
C ALA A 213 -7.90 4.63 0.62
N GLY A 214 -6.63 4.39 0.25
CA GLY A 214 -6.23 3.79 -1.02
C GLY A 214 -6.73 2.35 -1.16
N GLU A 215 -6.49 1.52 -0.15
CA GLU A 215 -6.97 0.12 -0.08
C GLU A 215 -8.50 0.03 -0.20
N ALA A 216 -9.23 0.94 0.47
CA ALA A 216 -10.68 0.99 0.36
C ALA A 216 -11.14 1.33 -1.07
N THR A 217 -10.44 2.26 -1.73
CA THR A 217 -10.71 2.65 -3.13
C THR A 217 -10.45 1.46 -4.07
N GLU A 218 -9.39 0.71 -3.81
CA GLU A 218 -9.02 -0.49 -4.55
C GLU A 218 -10.05 -1.62 -4.39
N THR A 219 -10.42 -1.94 -3.15
CA THR A 219 -11.43 -2.98 -2.82
C THR A 219 -12.76 -2.70 -3.54
N LEU A 220 -13.18 -1.43 -3.56
CA LEU A 220 -14.37 -1.00 -4.29
C LEU A 220 -14.20 -1.22 -5.81
N GLY A 221 -13.01 -0.96 -6.36
CA GLY A 221 -12.68 -1.23 -7.75
C GLY A 221 -12.73 -2.71 -8.10
N GLN A 222 -12.19 -3.58 -7.24
CA GLN A 222 -12.24 -5.04 -7.44
C GLN A 222 -13.68 -5.54 -7.47
N GLY A 223 -14.53 -5.06 -6.55
CA GLY A 223 -15.96 -5.38 -6.55
C GLY A 223 -16.68 -4.93 -7.83
N LEU A 224 -16.35 -3.74 -8.34
CA LEU A 224 -16.88 -3.24 -9.60
C LEU A 224 -16.43 -4.10 -10.79
N LEU A 225 -15.13 -4.40 -10.91
CA LEU A 225 -14.60 -5.24 -11.98
C LEU A 225 -15.24 -6.64 -11.98
N THR A 226 -15.39 -7.22 -10.80
CA THR A 226 -16.08 -8.51 -10.61
C THR A 226 -17.54 -8.42 -11.05
N SER A 227 -18.27 -7.37 -10.65
CA SER A 227 -19.67 -7.21 -11.08
C SER A 227 -19.82 -7.04 -12.60
N VAL A 228 -18.89 -6.35 -13.26
CA VAL A 228 -18.89 -6.18 -14.72
C VAL A 228 -18.54 -7.49 -15.42
N SER A 229 -17.55 -8.25 -14.91
CA SER A 229 -17.19 -9.54 -15.50
C SER A 229 -18.35 -10.54 -15.40
N LEU A 230 -19.02 -10.63 -14.25
CA LEU A 230 -20.23 -11.45 -14.06
C LEU A 230 -21.39 -11.06 -15.01
N LEU A 231 -21.54 -9.76 -15.31
CA LEU A 231 -22.56 -9.30 -16.26
C LEU A 231 -22.16 -9.54 -17.72
N ALA A 232 -20.87 -9.48 -18.04
CA ALA A 232 -20.35 -9.72 -19.37
C ALA A 232 -20.29 -11.22 -19.73
N THR A 233 -20.09 -12.09 -18.73
CA THR A 233 -20.15 -13.55 -18.88
C THR A 233 -21.53 -14.12 -18.60
N GLY A 234 -22.45 -13.32 -18.04
CA GLY A 234 -23.82 -13.65 -17.71
C GLY A 234 -24.84 -13.29 -18.81
N SER A 235 -24.69 -13.94 -19.97
CA SER A 235 -25.79 -14.22 -20.91
C SER A 235 -25.67 -15.61 -21.54
N ASP A 236 -25.05 -16.57 -20.84
CA ASP A 236 -25.05 -17.99 -21.19
C ASP A 236 -24.92 -18.85 -19.92
N GLN A 237 -26.00 -18.92 -19.14
CA GLN A 237 -26.49 -20.12 -18.43
C GLN A 237 -27.99 -19.97 -18.17
#